data_AF-A0A524JFM0-F1
#
_entry.id   AF-A0A524JFM0-F1
#
_cell.length_a   1.000
_cell.length_b   1.000
_cell.length_c   1.000
_cell.angle_alpha   90.00
_cell.angle_beta   90.00
_cell.angle_gamma   90.00
#
_symmetry.space_group_name_H-M   'P 1'
#
loop_
_entity.id
_entity.type
_entity.pdbx_description
1 polymer ?
#
loop_
_entity_poly.entity_id
_entity_poly.type
_entity_poly.pdbx_seq_one_letter_code
_entity_poly.pdbx_strand_id
1 'polypeptide(L)'
;MVGGMMKTKNLRYTGFVIMIAMLVFMACNFPGFSRESMSETENTPLAPGLTIVFPTSTPPLAETNTPEATPTESIVEEEDGCTLRAAFVTDMTVPDDTVFGNQAEFVKTWRIRNSGTCTWGTGTTFVFLSGDKLSTSESVVVPAVEPDEEIEISVSMVAPSEPGMYRSNWQLKNAEGTRFGGVFYVQIVIEEIDTPDPADETWTPPQYFLGKTSADCQQVSFTWKDGTGERAYILNSTTFNVELAASSTSYMWNNPPTGTSVVTLTVKGNGETILANLKTTVNVNCSADRPNLMVKSMRFDPVKPVAHLPLTVTMEIKNEGSVDSGAFVARWWKVTTLTDSSCEWYVNEGVRAGKSIKVLCNVDPYSSVNDFVIRGAVDVTKAVVESDEVDNSKDETLTVIAPLISFDFVDQAPNATWTSGPPNQALTWPGENTNAQGYALWITGQLENGVFPSDACLETHPRLVVNGWVQGAYANMLP
;
A
#
# COMPACT_ATOMS: atom_id res chain seq x y z
N MET A 1 -5.21 56.49 -56.78
CA MET A 1 -4.25 56.90 -55.74
C MET A 1 -4.39 55.87 -54.62
N VAL A 2 -3.59 54.79 -54.62
CA VAL A 2 -2.28 54.63 -53.92
C VAL A 2 -2.42 54.90 -52.42
N GLY A 3 -2.07 54.05 -51.45
CA GLY A 3 -1.37 52.75 -51.38
C GLY A 3 -1.89 51.98 -50.14
N GLY A 4 -1.56 50.73 -49.82
CA GLY A 4 -0.27 50.04 -49.88
C GLY A 4 0.19 49.75 -48.44
N MET A 5 -0.03 48.52 -47.92
CA MET A 5 0.61 48.02 -46.70
C MET A 5 1.32 46.67 -46.95
N MET A 6 2.49 46.58 -46.31
CA MET A 6 3.62 45.63 -46.35
C MET A 6 3.25 44.14 -46.15
N LYS A 7 3.88 43.17 -46.87
CA LYS A 7 5.17 42.45 -46.62
C LYS A 7 5.18 41.74 -45.24
N THR A 8 5.48 40.45 -45.10
CA THR A 8 6.65 39.71 -45.62
C THR A 8 6.44 38.17 -45.63
N LYS A 9 7.13 37.48 -46.55
CA LYS A 9 7.22 36.03 -46.76
C LYS A 9 8.26 35.38 -45.81
N ASN A 10 8.14 34.07 -45.57
CA ASN A 10 9.17 33.10 -45.98
C ASN A 10 8.68 31.64 -45.98
N LEU A 11 9.27 30.89 -46.91
CA LEU A 11 8.88 29.64 -47.55
C LEU A 11 9.99 28.61 -47.28
N ARG A 12 9.65 27.31 -47.12
CA ARG A 12 10.35 26.18 -47.78
C ARG A 12 9.71 24.81 -47.46
N TYR A 13 9.11 24.25 -48.52
CA TYR A 13 8.74 22.85 -48.74
C TYR A 13 9.85 22.17 -49.57
N THR A 14 10.01 20.85 -49.45
CA THR A 14 10.31 19.82 -50.49
C THR A 14 11.38 18.78 -50.09
N GLY A 15 10.98 17.50 -50.13
CA GLY A 15 11.89 16.35 -50.16
C GLY A 15 11.20 15.04 -49.79
N PHE A 16 11.15 14.09 -50.74
CA PHE A 16 10.92 12.65 -50.54
C PHE A 16 9.48 12.13 -50.37
N VAL A 17 8.68 12.33 -51.41
CA VAL A 17 7.69 11.33 -51.88
C VAL A 17 8.09 11.01 -53.32
N ILE A 18 8.01 9.74 -53.73
CA ILE A 18 8.47 9.13 -55.00
C ILE A 18 9.77 8.32 -54.84
N MET A 19 9.63 7.14 -54.22
CA MET A 19 10.35 5.92 -54.60
C MET A 19 9.76 4.78 -53.77
N ILE A 20 9.56 3.63 -54.40
CA ILE A 20 9.06 2.37 -53.81
C ILE A 20 7.52 2.20 -53.89
N ALA A 21 7.03 2.24 -55.13
CA ALA A 21 5.95 1.37 -55.58
C ALA A 21 6.40 0.74 -56.91
N MET A 22 6.30 -0.59 -57.00
CA MET A 22 6.65 -1.48 -58.13
C MET A 22 8.10 -1.97 -58.21
N LEU A 23 8.36 -3.11 -57.56
CA LEU A 23 9.10 -4.21 -58.17
C LEU A 23 8.44 -5.54 -57.80
N VAL A 24 8.32 -6.38 -58.81
CA VAL A 24 7.39 -7.49 -59.03
C VAL A 24 8.11 -8.84 -58.79
N PHE A 25 7.39 -9.78 -58.16
CA PHE A 25 7.40 -11.26 -58.28
C PHE A 25 8.70 -12.08 -58.51
N MET A 26 8.65 -13.31 -57.96
CA MET A 26 9.59 -14.46 -57.98
C MET A 26 10.68 -14.38 -56.89
N ALA A 27 10.92 -15.40 -56.05
CA ALA A 27 10.86 -16.83 -56.31
C ALA A 27 10.51 -17.66 -55.05
N CYS A 28 9.83 -18.79 -55.29
CA CYS A 28 9.78 -19.95 -54.40
C CYS A 28 11.19 -20.57 -54.24
N ASN A 29 11.53 -21.05 -53.03
CA ASN A 29 12.02 -22.41 -52.72
C ASN A 29 12.76 -22.51 -51.36
N PHE A 30 12.23 -23.38 -50.47
CA PHE A 30 12.92 -24.28 -49.51
C PHE A 30 13.69 -23.72 -48.28
N PRO A 31 13.91 -24.53 -47.20
CA PRO A 31 13.11 -25.59 -46.58
C PRO A 31 12.95 -25.49 -45.04
N GLY A 32 11.91 -26.18 -44.53
CA GLY A 32 11.99 -27.08 -43.37
C GLY A 32 12.49 -26.53 -42.02
N PHE A 33 11.57 -26.03 -41.18
CA PHE A 33 11.77 -26.09 -39.74
C PHE A 33 11.19 -27.41 -39.20
N SER A 34 12.10 -28.29 -38.80
CA SER A 34 11.80 -29.50 -38.04
C SER A 34 11.16 -29.12 -36.70
N ARG A 35 9.96 -29.64 -36.46
CA ARG A 35 9.29 -29.64 -35.17
C ARG A 35 9.99 -30.68 -34.30
N GLU A 36 10.79 -30.25 -33.34
CA GLU A 36 11.31 -31.13 -32.31
C GLU A 36 10.14 -31.61 -31.44
N SER A 37 9.84 -32.90 -31.55
CA SER A 37 8.97 -33.61 -30.62
C SER A 37 9.78 -34.02 -29.40
N MET A 38 9.48 -33.46 -28.23
CA MET A 38 9.89 -34.09 -26.98
C MET A 38 8.90 -35.23 -26.69
N SER A 39 9.34 -36.43 -27.08
CA SER A 39 8.88 -37.69 -26.52
C SER A 39 9.80 -37.98 -25.34
N GLU A 40 9.28 -38.02 -24.12
CA GLU A 40 9.98 -38.70 -23.04
C GLU A 40 9.05 -39.69 -22.34
N THR A 41 9.55 -40.92 -22.36
CA THR A 41 8.91 -42.16 -22.02
C THR A 41 8.80 -42.35 -20.52
N GLU A 42 7.60 -42.75 -20.12
CA GLU A 42 7.29 -43.51 -18.92
C GLU A 42 8.25 -44.70 -18.76
N ASN A 43 8.91 -44.82 -17.61
CA ASN A 43 9.26 -46.11 -17.02
C ASN A 43 9.47 -45.99 -15.51
N THR A 44 8.55 -46.64 -14.79
CA THR A 44 8.59 -46.95 -13.36
C THR A 44 9.67 -48.00 -13.07
N PRO A 45 10.30 -47.97 -11.90
CA PRO A 45 10.31 -49.19 -11.09
C PRO A 45 9.85 -48.97 -9.63
N LEU A 46 9.09 -49.94 -9.14
CA LEU A 46 8.46 -50.02 -7.82
C LEU A 46 9.44 -50.37 -6.68
N ALA A 47 9.15 -49.77 -5.51
CA ALA A 47 9.22 -50.32 -4.14
C ALA A 47 10.62 -50.60 -3.51
N PRO A 48 10.80 -50.51 -2.17
CA PRO A 48 9.80 -50.75 -1.13
C PRO A 48 9.63 -49.65 -0.06
N GLY A 49 8.45 -49.70 0.56
CA GLY A 49 7.97 -48.74 1.55
C GLY A 49 8.79 -48.67 2.83
N LEU A 50 8.86 -47.45 3.36
CA LEU A 50 9.26 -47.20 4.74
C LEU A 50 8.04 -46.85 5.58
N THR A 51 7.63 -47.85 6.35
CA THR A 51 6.75 -47.73 7.51
C THR A 51 7.49 -46.98 8.61
N ILE A 52 7.02 -45.80 9.02
CA ILE A 52 7.50 -45.16 10.25
C ILE A 52 6.64 -45.68 11.40
N VAL A 53 7.25 -46.55 12.19
CA VAL A 53 6.71 -47.11 13.43
C VAL A 53 7.12 -46.19 14.57
N PHE A 54 6.16 -45.77 15.40
CA PHE A 54 6.42 -45.08 16.66
C PHE A 54 6.96 -46.07 17.70
N PRO A 55 8.09 -45.79 18.37
CA PRO A 55 8.41 -46.46 19.63
C PRO A 55 7.78 -45.70 20.79
N THR A 56 6.74 -46.30 21.37
CA THR A 56 6.39 -46.14 22.78
C THR A 56 7.35 -46.99 23.60
N SER A 57 8.07 -46.39 24.55
CA SER A 57 8.69 -47.14 25.65
C SER A 57 8.73 -46.30 26.93
N THR A 58 7.80 -46.61 27.83
CA THR A 58 7.90 -46.43 29.29
C THR A 58 8.78 -47.57 29.84
N PRO A 59 9.72 -47.33 30.78
CA PRO A 59 9.54 -47.81 32.18
C PRO A 59 10.39 -47.00 33.22
N PRO A 60 10.43 -47.38 34.53
CA PRO A 60 9.34 -47.57 35.49
C PRO A 60 9.46 -46.61 36.71
N LEU A 61 8.38 -46.51 37.48
CA LEU A 61 8.30 -45.81 38.77
C LEU A 61 8.87 -46.66 39.92
N ALA A 62 9.12 -45.98 41.06
CA ALA A 62 9.27 -46.45 42.46
C ALA A 62 10.72 -46.40 42.99
N GLU A 63 11.08 -45.82 44.15
CA GLU A 63 10.37 -45.49 45.41
C GLU A 63 11.04 -44.26 46.09
N THR A 64 10.30 -43.27 46.59
CA THR A 64 9.81 -43.09 47.99
C THR A 64 10.80 -42.37 48.92
N ASN A 65 10.40 -41.19 49.40
CA ASN A 65 10.27 -40.77 50.81
C ASN A 65 9.95 -39.25 50.83
N THR A 66 8.67 -38.88 51.00
CA THR A 66 8.09 -38.37 52.26
C THR A 66 8.46 -36.89 52.52
N PRO A 67 7.49 -35.96 52.47
CA PRO A 67 7.69 -34.57 52.87
C PRO A 67 7.53 -34.46 54.40
N GLU A 68 8.55 -33.93 55.07
CA GLU A 68 8.49 -33.53 56.48
C GLU A 68 8.41 -32.01 56.59
N ALA A 69 7.56 -31.57 57.50
CA ALA A 69 6.94 -30.25 57.57
C ALA A 69 7.86 -29.10 58.01
N THR A 70 7.34 -27.87 57.81
CA THR A 70 7.38 -26.68 58.70
C THR A 70 7.99 -25.42 58.05
N PRO A 71 7.46 -24.19 58.26
CA PRO A 71 6.14 -23.78 58.74
C PRO A 71 5.34 -22.98 57.68
N THR A 72 4.01 -23.06 57.81
CA THR A 72 3.07 -22.04 57.37
C THR A 72 3.42 -20.71 58.04
N GLU A 73 3.94 -19.77 57.26
CA GLU A 73 4.03 -18.37 57.66
C GLU A 73 2.65 -17.72 57.41
N SER A 74 2.11 -17.22 58.51
CA SER A 74 0.82 -16.57 58.64
C SER A 74 0.64 -15.45 57.62
N ILE A 75 -0.40 -15.55 56.78
CA ILE A 75 -0.95 -14.39 56.06
C ILE A 75 -1.56 -13.49 57.13
N VAL A 76 -0.83 -12.44 57.47
CA VAL A 76 -1.38 -11.26 58.09
C VAL A 76 -1.96 -10.46 56.92
N GLU A 77 -3.29 -10.44 56.80
CA GLU A 77 -3.97 -9.37 56.08
C GLU A 77 -3.64 -8.07 56.82
N GLU A 78 -2.57 -7.39 56.39
CA GLU A 78 -2.44 -5.97 56.66
C GLU A 78 -3.37 -5.22 55.70
N GLU A 79 -4.04 -4.23 56.26
CA GLU A 79 -5.13 -3.48 55.67
C GLU A 79 -4.88 -3.01 54.22
N ASP A 80 -5.99 -2.96 53.48
CA ASP A 80 -6.19 -2.39 52.15
C ASP A 80 -5.68 -0.92 52.09
N GLY A 81 -4.37 -0.79 51.99
CA GLY A 81 -3.64 0.46 51.97
C GLY A 81 -3.36 0.91 50.54
N CYS A 82 -3.93 2.05 50.18
CA CYS A 82 -3.64 2.73 48.93
C CYS A 82 -2.14 3.02 48.79
N THR A 83 -1.44 2.30 47.91
CA THR A 83 0.01 2.41 47.76
C THR A 83 0.35 3.05 46.43
N LEU A 84 0.79 4.31 46.44
CA LEU A 84 1.27 5.01 45.25
C LEU A 84 2.68 4.53 44.88
N ARG A 85 2.84 3.93 43.70
CA ARG A 85 4.15 3.54 43.14
C ARG A 85 4.21 3.86 41.66
N ALA A 86 5.44 3.99 41.18
CA ALA A 86 5.73 4.19 39.77
C ALA A 86 6.92 3.34 39.36
N ALA A 87 6.83 2.69 38.22
CA ALA A 87 7.89 1.92 37.60
C ALA A 87 8.34 2.61 36.32
N PHE A 88 9.66 2.71 36.15
CA PHE A 88 10.24 3.10 34.87
C PHE A 88 9.95 2.03 33.83
N VAL A 89 9.53 2.45 32.64
CA VAL A 89 9.32 1.57 31.50
C VAL A 89 10.46 1.76 30.51
N THR A 90 10.63 2.98 30.00
CA THR A 90 11.71 3.33 29.07
C THR A 90 11.91 4.84 28.98
N ASP A 91 13.10 5.25 28.53
CA ASP A 91 13.31 6.60 28.00
C ASP A 91 12.70 6.67 26.61
N MET A 92 11.76 7.59 26.40
CA MET A 92 11.12 7.80 25.09
C MET A 92 11.94 8.75 24.23
N THR A 93 12.63 9.69 24.85
CA THR A 93 13.62 10.57 24.21
C THR A 93 14.86 10.69 25.10
N VAL A 94 15.99 11.04 24.47
CA VAL A 94 17.28 11.33 25.14
C VAL A 94 17.72 10.19 26.07
N PRO A 95 18.24 9.07 25.52
CA PRO A 95 18.89 8.04 26.32
C PRO A 95 20.03 8.62 27.18
N ASP A 96 20.43 7.86 28.20
CA ASP A 96 21.60 8.24 28.99
C ASP A 96 22.84 8.40 28.11
N ASP A 97 23.68 9.37 28.48
CA ASP A 97 24.92 9.75 27.81
C ASP A 97 24.72 10.34 26.41
N THR A 98 23.51 10.82 26.10
CA THR A 98 23.27 11.58 24.86
C THR A 98 24.15 12.84 24.83
N VAL A 99 24.91 13.00 23.74
CA VAL A 99 25.77 14.16 23.51
C VAL A 99 24.96 15.33 22.97
N PHE A 100 25.05 16.49 23.62
CA PHE A 100 24.48 17.74 23.16
C PHE A 100 25.56 18.81 22.94
N GLY A 101 25.30 19.72 22.00
CA GLY A 101 26.07 20.96 21.89
C GLY A 101 25.71 21.95 23.00
N ASN A 102 26.61 22.89 23.26
CA ASN A 102 26.44 23.93 24.28
C ASN A 102 25.10 24.67 24.07
N GLN A 103 24.34 24.82 25.16
CA GLN A 103 23.05 25.55 25.16
C GLN A 103 21.96 24.96 24.25
N ALA A 104 22.10 23.73 23.76
CA ALA A 104 21.06 23.07 22.98
C ALA A 104 19.76 22.88 23.80
N GLU A 105 18.63 23.27 23.21
CA GLU A 105 17.30 22.97 23.75
C GLU A 105 16.89 21.55 23.36
N PHE A 106 16.32 20.80 24.30
CA PHE A 106 15.82 19.44 24.06
C PHE A 106 14.59 19.13 24.94
N VAL A 107 13.80 18.13 24.55
CA VAL A 107 12.68 17.65 25.37
C VAL A 107 12.97 16.23 25.80
N LYS A 108 13.04 16.02 27.12
CA LYS A 108 13.19 14.70 27.73
C LYS A 108 11.82 14.12 28.04
N THR A 109 11.55 12.91 27.55
CA THR A 109 10.29 12.19 27.78
C THR A 109 10.58 10.82 28.38
N TRP A 110 9.93 10.52 29.51
CA TRP A 110 9.98 9.22 30.15
C TRP A 110 8.64 8.52 29.99
N ARG A 111 8.65 7.22 29.70
CA ARG A 111 7.47 6.36 29.86
C ARG A 111 7.52 5.70 31.23
N ILE A 112 6.45 5.90 32.00
CA ILE A 112 6.35 5.49 33.40
C ILE A 112 5.01 4.79 33.60
N ARG A 113 5.02 3.66 34.30
CA ARG A 113 3.83 2.89 34.65
C ARG A 113 3.42 3.13 36.09
N ASN A 114 2.12 3.24 36.35
CA ASN A 114 1.57 3.10 37.70
C ASN A 114 1.71 1.67 38.19
N SER A 115 2.71 1.41 39.03
CA SER A 115 2.93 0.10 39.65
C SER A 115 2.36 0.01 41.08
N GLY A 116 1.49 0.95 41.43
CA GLY A 116 0.81 1.03 42.72
C GLY A 116 -0.50 0.26 42.73
N THR A 117 -1.22 0.36 43.85
CA THR A 117 -2.55 -0.24 44.05
C THR A 117 -3.69 0.78 43.89
N CYS A 118 -3.36 2.05 43.61
CA CYS A 118 -4.31 3.15 43.45
C CYS A 118 -3.99 4.03 42.25
N THR A 119 -5.02 4.67 41.71
CA THR A 119 -4.92 5.75 40.72
C THR A 119 -4.04 6.89 41.24
N TRP A 120 -3.13 7.40 40.41
CA TRP A 120 -2.49 8.68 40.66
C TRP A 120 -3.55 9.77 40.52
N GLY A 121 -4.01 10.35 41.63
CA GLY A 121 -5.13 11.29 41.61
C GLY A 121 -4.79 12.65 40.96
N THR A 122 -5.83 13.46 40.75
CA THR A 122 -5.70 14.84 40.28
C THR A 122 -4.81 15.66 41.22
N GLY A 123 -3.87 16.42 40.67
CA GLY A 123 -2.88 17.18 41.46
C GLY A 123 -1.52 16.47 41.59
N THR A 124 -1.36 15.30 40.98
CA THR A 124 -0.06 14.66 40.81
C THR A 124 0.85 15.51 39.92
N THR A 125 2.09 15.69 40.34
CA THR A 125 3.11 16.45 39.61
C THR A 125 4.41 15.65 39.52
N PHE A 126 5.12 15.79 38.42
CA PHE A 126 6.47 15.30 38.24
C PHE A 126 7.44 16.44 38.50
N VAL A 127 8.23 16.33 39.58
CA VAL A 127 8.97 17.45 40.15
C VAL A 127 10.47 17.20 40.10
N PHE A 128 11.23 18.28 39.87
CA PHE A 128 12.67 18.25 40.03
C PHE A 128 13.01 17.86 41.48
N LEU A 129 13.95 16.94 41.63
CA LEU A 129 14.40 16.42 42.92
C LEU A 129 15.80 16.94 43.24
N SER A 130 16.78 16.71 42.37
CA SER A 130 18.20 17.00 42.62
C SER A 130 19.06 16.91 41.37
N GLY A 131 20.32 17.36 41.47
CA GLY A 131 21.30 17.34 40.38
C GLY A 131 21.29 18.64 39.60
N ASP A 132 21.57 18.57 38.31
CA ASP A 132 21.69 19.73 37.43
C ASP A 132 20.31 20.24 37.01
N LYS A 133 20.12 21.55 37.14
CA LYS A 133 18.90 22.23 36.70
C LYS A 133 18.97 22.48 35.20
N LEU A 134 18.48 21.51 34.44
CA LEU A 134 18.42 21.58 32.98
C LEU A 134 17.10 22.19 32.48
N SER A 135 16.08 22.37 33.33
CA SER A 135 14.82 23.02 32.95
C SER A 135 14.58 24.30 33.74
N THR A 136 13.86 25.25 33.14
CA THR A 136 13.31 26.42 33.83
C THR A 136 12.05 26.07 34.64
N SER A 137 11.39 24.97 34.31
CA SER A 137 10.23 24.45 35.05
C SER A 137 10.69 23.50 36.14
N GLU A 138 10.21 23.66 37.38
CA GLU A 138 10.55 22.76 38.50
C GLU A 138 9.51 21.66 38.70
N SER A 139 8.40 21.70 37.96
CA SER A 139 7.31 20.72 38.02
C SER A 139 6.49 20.67 36.74
N VAL A 140 6.02 19.48 36.36
CA VAL A 140 5.03 19.26 35.29
C VAL A 140 3.80 18.56 35.86
N VAL A 141 2.60 18.94 35.43
CA VAL A 141 1.35 18.30 35.85
C VAL A 141 1.24 16.93 35.19
N VAL A 142 0.87 15.92 35.98
CA VAL A 142 0.60 14.57 35.49
C VAL A 142 -0.91 14.33 35.59
N PRO A 143 -1.58 13.88 34.53
CA PRO A 143 -3.00 13.55 34.58
C PRO A 143 -3.25 12.33 35.49
N ALA A 144 -4.52 11.98 35.68
CA ALA A 144 -4.84 10.78 36.44
C ALA A 144 -4.37 9.53 35.69
N VAL A 145 -3.76 8.58 36.39
CA VAL A 145 -3.22 7.34 35.82
C VAL A 145 -3.65 6.17 36.70
N GLU A 146 -4.42 5.24 36.14
CA GLU A 146 -4.93 4.06 36.84
C GLU A 146 -3.82 3.04 37.17
N PRO A 147 -4.01 2.12 38.13
CA PRO A 147 -3.08 1.02 38.35
C PRO A 147 -2.79 0.27 37.05
N ASP A 148 -1.52 -0.09 36.84
CA ASP A 148 -0.95 -0.72 35.64
C ASP A 148 -0.98 0.10 34.34
N GLU A 149 -1.56 1.31 34.33
CA GLU A 149 -1.53 2.20 33.17
C GLU A 149 -0.14 2.86 32.98
N GLU A 150 0.26 3.03 31.72
CA GLU A 150 1.51 3.70 31.33
C GLU A 150 1.23 5.11 30.80
N ILE A 151 2.10 6.06 31.14
CA ILE A 151 2.05 7.43 30.67
C ILE A 151 3.42 7.93 30.22
N GLU A 152 3.40 8.90 29.30
CA GLU A 152 4.58 9.65 28.89
C GLU A 152 4.58 11.04 29.55
N ILE A 153 5.67 11.36 30.25
CA ILE A 153 5.87 12.65 30.90
C ILE A 153 7.04 13.36 30.22
N SER A 154 6.82 14.57 29.71
CA SER A 154 7.81 15.36 28.99
C SER A 154 8.23 16.62 29.76
N VAL A 155 9.52 16.93 29.73
CA VAL A 155 10.11 18.15 30.31
C VAL A 155 11.03 18.80 29.28
N SER A 156 10.79 20.09 28.96
CA SER A 156 11.70 20.89 28.13
C SER A 156 12.93 21.32 28.93
N MET A 157 14.10 21.16 28.34
CA MET A 157 15.41 21.36 28.97
C MET A 157 16.40 22.07 28.05
N VAL A 158 17.46 22.63 28.62
CA VAL A 158 18.56 23.33 27.97
C VAL A 158 19.88 22.75 28.49
N ALA A 159 20.73 22.31 27.57
CA ALA A 159 22.09 21.87 27.86
C ALA A 159 22.94 23.01 28.46
N PRO A 160 23.82 22.75 29.44
CA PRO A 160 24.72 23.77 29.97
C PRO A 160 25.74 24.25 28.93
N SER A 161 26.40 25.38 29.23
CA SER A 161 27.42 25.96 28.34
C SER A 161 28.79 25.33 28.49
N GLU A 162 29.09 24.76 29.67
CA GLU A 162 30.38 24.18 29.97
C GLU A 162 30.40 22.69 29.60
N PRO A 163 31.48 22.18 29.00
CA PRO A 163 31.70 20.76 28.80
C PRO A 163 31.66 19.96 30.10
N GLY A 164 31.10 18.75 30.05
CA GLY A 164 30.97 17.88 31.21
C GLY A 164 29.78 16.92 31.12
N MET A 165 29.68 16.04 32.11
CA MET A 165 28.51 15.17 32.29
C MET A 165 27.53 15.84 33.24
N TYR A 166 26.26 15.90 32.85
CA TYR A 166 25.20 16.52 33.64
C TYR A 166 24.06 15.54 33.87
N ARG A 167 23.49 15.55 35.08
CA ARG A 167 22.41 14.66 35.48
C ARG A 167 21.30 15.40 36.22
N SER A 168 20.09 15.35 35.68
CA SER A 168 18.89 15.93 36.31
C SER A 168 17.96 14.84 36.82
N ASN A 169 17.60 14.86 38.11
CA ASN A 169 16.79 13.83 38.75
C ASN A 169 15.39 14.37 39.11
N TRP A 170 14.37 13.55 38.88
CA TRP A 170 12.95 13.87 38.96
C TRP A 170 12.16 12.78 39.67
N GLN A 171 11.06 13.15 40.32
CA GLN A 171 10.21 12.21 41.06
C GLN A 171 8.75 12.67 41.08
N LEU A 172 7.80 11.74 41.15
CA LEU A 172 6.39 12.06 41.30
C LEU A 172 6.07 12.57 42.72
N LYS A 173 5.10 13.48 42.81
CA LYS A 173 4.59 14.08 44.04
C LYS A 173 3.07 14.20 43.95
N ASN A 174 2.37 13.67 44.94
CA ASN A 174 0.90 13.72 44.99
C ASN A 174 0.38 15.11 45.42
N ALA A 175 -0.95 15.27 45.46
CA ALA A 175 -1.60 16.53 45.82
C ALA A 175 -1.28 16.99 47.25
N GLU A 176 -1.05 16.05 48.17
CA GLU A 176 -0.66 16.30 49.55
C GLU A 176 0.83 16.67 49.70
N GLY A 177 1.59 16.69 48.60
CA GLY A 177 3.01 17.03 48.59
C GLY A 177 3.95 15.87 48.92
N THR A 178 3.42 14.65 49.09
CA THR A 178 4.19 13.43 49.36
C THR A 178 4.78 12.89 48.06
N ARG A 179 6.10 12.63 48.07
CA ARG A 179 6.81 12.05 46.93
C ARG A 179 6.64 10.53 46.90
N PHE A 180 6.50 9.95 45.71
CA PHE A 180 6.31 8.52 45.53
C PHE A 180 6.97 8.00 44.24
N GLY A 181 7.11 6.68 44.14
CA GLY A 181 7.79 6.04 43.01
C GLY A 181 9.31 6.20 43.01
N GLY A 182 9.96 5.64 41.99
CA GLY A 182 11.40 5.74 41.80
C GLY A 182 11.88 7.16 41.47
N VAL A 183 13.21 7.34 41.51
CA VAL A 183 13.86 8.53 40.96
C VAL A 183 14.16 8.29 39.50
N PHE A 184 13.61 9.14 38.64
CA PHE A 184 13.82 9.11 37.20
C PHE A 184 14.85 10.18 36.84
N TYR A 185 15.70 9.93 35.87
CA TYR A 185 16.76 10.89 35.55
C TYR A 185 16.98 11.03 34.05
N VAL A 186 17.72 12.07 33.70
CA VAL A 186 18.35 12.22 32.39
C VAL A 186 19.82 12.51 32.64
N GLN A 187 20.68 11.83 31.89
CA GLN A 187 22.13 12.06 31.88
C GLN A 187 22.57 12.46 30.47
N ILE A 188 23.24 13.60 30.36
CA ILE A 188 23.75 14.12 29.08
C ILE A 188 25.24 14.41 29.18
N VAL A 189 25.91 14.40 28.02
CA VAL A 189 27.31 14.78 27.88
C VAL A 189 27.38 16.04 27.03
N ILE A 190 28.05 17.07 27.54
CA ILE A 190 28.47 18.23 26.76
C ILE A 190 29.96 18.02 26.46
N GLU A 191 30.30 17.78 25.20
CA GLU A 191 31.69 17.58 24.81
C GLU A 191 32.44 18.91 24.74
N GLU A 192 33.73 18.88 25.09
CA GLU A 192 34.64 19.99 24.80
C GLU A 192 34.71 20.12 23.28
N ILE A 193 34.21 21.24 22.76
CA ILE A 193 34.69 21.70 21.47
C ILE A 193 36.14 22.11 21.70
N ASP A 194 37.08 21.29 21.23
CA ASP A 194 38.47 21.71 21.06
C ASP A 194 38.42 23.02 20.27
N THR A 195 38.60 24.15 20.95
CA THR A 195 38.88 25.40 20.28
C THR A 195 40.22 25.19 19.58
N PRO A 196 40.27 25.22 18.24
CA PRO A 196 41.54 25.06 17.57
C PRO A 196 42.47 26.19 18.02
N ASP A 197 43.73 25.82 18.26
CA ASP A 197 44.86 26.74 18.32
C ASP A 197 44.72 27.76 17.17
N PRO A 198 44.86 29.09 17.37
CA PRO A 198 44.60 30.11 16.34
C PRO A 198 45.53 30.08 15.11
N ALA A 199 46.20 28.96 14.84
CA ALA A 199 47.22 28.79 13.82
C ALA A 199 47.01 27.53 12.96
N ASP A 200 45.79 27.30 12.45
CA ASP A 200 45.61 26.66 11.13
C ASP A 200 44.15 26.81 10.66
N GLU A 201 43.91 27.79 9.79
CA GLU A 201 42.66 27.92 9.06
C GLU A 201 42.59 26.81 8.00
N THR A 202 41.62 25.90 8.05
CA THR A 202 40.98 25.34 6.84
C THR A 202 39.78 24.43 7.08
N TRP A 203 39.54 23.94 8.31
CA TRP A 203 38.40 23.04 8.55
C TRP A 203 37.54 23.45 9.75
N THR A 204 36.23 23.52 9.51
CA THR A 204 35.22 23.66 10.58
C THR A 204 34.14 22.58 10.36
N PRO A 205 33.73 21.84 11.40
CA PRO A 205 32.72 20.81 11.24
C PRO A 205 31.33 21.43 10.97
N PRO A 206 30.46 20.75 10.21
CA PRO A 206 29.06 21.13 10.15
C PRO A 206 28.43 21.05 11.55
N GLN A 207 27.40 21.86 11.80
CA GLN A 207 26.74 21.98 13.10
C GLN A 207 25.23 21.78 12.96
N TYR A 208 24.54 21.53 14.08
CA TYR A 208 23.07 21.48 14.14
C TYR A 208 22.42 20.46 13.20
N PHE A 209 22.98 19.26 13.11
CA PHE A 209 22.36 18.17 12.34
C PHE A 209 21.10 17.65 13.06
N LEU A 210 19.95 18.10 12.58
CA LEU A 210 18.64 17.82 13.16
C LEU A 210 17.75 17.10 12.15
N GLY A 211 16.96 16.13 12.62
CA GLY A 211 15.89 15.51 11.85
C GLY A 211 14.52 15.88 12.42
N LYS A 212 13.58 16.25 11.55
CA LYS A 212 12.18 16.54 11.92
C LYS A 212 11.23 15.69 11.09
N THR A 213 10.41 14.89 11.77
CA THR A 213 9.34 14.11 11.16
C THR A 213 8.19 15.03 10.74
N SER A 214 7.65 14.83 9.53
CA SER A 214 6.45 15.51 9.06
C SER A 214 5.20 15.05 9.82
N ALA A 215 4.13 15.86 9.80
CA ALA A 215 2.89 15.56 10.52
C ALA A 215 2.10 14.37 9.93
N ASP A 216 2.40 13.98 8.70
CA ASP A 216 1.88 12.79 8.02
C ASP A 216 2.83 11.59 8.11
N CYS A 217 3.99 11.75 8.77
CA CYS A 217 5.04 10.74 8.91
C CYS A 217 5.67 10.19 7.63
N GLN A 218 5.25 10.67 6.46
CA GLN A 218 5.79 10.19 5.18
C GLN A 218 7.17 10.77 4.89
N GLN A 219 7.61 11.77 5.66
CA GLN A 219 8.86 12.46 5.41
C GLN A 219 9.62 12.78 6.70
N VAL A 220 10.94 12.70 6.63
CA VAL A 220 11.84 13.29 7.63
C VAL A 220 12.73 14.31 6.93
N SER A 221 12.63 15.57 7.36
CA SER A 221 13.51 16.64 6.91
C SER A 221 14.75 16.70 7.78
N PHE A 222 15.92 16.51 7.18
CA PHE A 222 17.20 16.76 7.81
C PHE A 222 17.72 18.14 7.42
N THR A 223 18.26 18.87 8.39
CA THR A 223 18.91 20.16 8.18
C THR A 223 20.18 20.24 9.02
N TRP A 224 21.20 20.93 8.50
CA TRP A 224 22.43 21.25 9.22
C TRP A 224 23.00 22.59 8.73
N LYS A 225 23.83 23.22 9.57
CA LYS A 225 24.65 24.36 9.20
C LYS A 225 25.93 23.84 8.56
N ASP A 226 26.29 24.41 7.42
CA ASP A 226 27.46 24.00 6.66
C ASP A 226 28.76 24.25 7.43
N GLY A 227 29.74 23.37 7.19
CA GLY A 227 31.10 23.48 7.70
C GLY A 227 32.01 24.25 6.73
N THR A 228 33.30 24.04 6.87
CA THR A 228 34.29 24.40 5.85
C THR A 228 35.30 23.27 5.69
N GLY A 229 35.74 23.03 4.46
CA GLY A 229 36.79 22.05 4.15
C GLY A 229 36.29 20.65 3.76
N GLU A 230 34.98 20.42 3.80
CA GLU A 230 34.32 19.23 3.26
C GLU A 230 34.31 19.18 1.72
N ARG A 231 34.27 17.97 1.17
CA ARG A 231 34.13 17.69 -0.27
C ARG A 231 32.80 17.03 -0.60
N ALA A 232 32.24 16.28 0.34
CA ALA A 232 30.95 15.63 0.24
C ALA A 232 30.44 15.27 1.64
N TYR A 233 29.14 14.99 1.72
CA TYR A 233 28.54 14.33 2.86
C TYR A 233 28.03 12.95 2.46
N ILE A 234 28.02 12.00 3.39
CA ILE A 234 27.24 10.77 3.28
C ILE A 234 26.21 10.80 4.39
N LEU A 235 24.94 10.72 4.01
CA LEU A 235 23.84 10.54 4.93
C LEU A 235 23.38 9.08 4.88
N ASN A 236 23.41 8.39 6.02
CA ASN A 236 22.99 7.01 6.06
C ASN A 236 22.21 6.62 7.32
N SER A 237 21.43 5.56 7.18
CA SER A 237 20.77 4.82 8.24
C SER A 237 20.90 3.32 7.97
N THR A 238 20.16 2.49 8.69
CA THR A 238 20.03 1.05 8.40
C THR A 238 19.37 0.77 7.04
N THR A 239 18.54 1.68 6.52
CA THR A 239 17.72 1.45 5.32
C THR A 239 18.10 2.31 4.12
N PHE A 240 18.97 3.31 4.27
CA PHE A 240 19.45 4.13 3.16
C PHE A 240 20.89 4.59 3.34
N ASN A 241 21.55 4.91 2.23
CA ASN A 241 22.88 5.48 2.18
C ASN A 241 23.00 6.39 0.95
N VAL A 242 23.16 7.69 1.16
CA VAL A 242 23.09 8.72 0.12
C VAL A 242 24.31 9.62 0.22
N GLU A 243 24.96 9.89 -0.92
CA GLU A 243 26.05 10.85 -1.02
C GLU A 243 25.52 12.20 -1.50
N LEU A 244 25.95 13.28 -0.84
CA LEU A 244 25.49 14.65 -1.05
C LEU A 244 26.70 15.56 -1.34
N ALA A 245 26.48 16.61 -2.13
CA ALA A 245 27.52 17.60 -2.44
C ALA A 245 27.93 18.37 -1.18
N ALA A 246 29.19 18.87 -1.16
CA ALA A 246 29.72 19.70 -0.07
C ALA A 246 28.83 20.88 0.32
N SER A 247 28.12 21.50 -0.64
CA SER A 247 27.25 22.65 -0.39
C SER A 247 25.85 22.29 0.13
N SER A 248 25.59 21.01 0.43
CA SER A 248 24.28 20.56 0.89
C SER A 248 24.11 20.91 2.36
N THR A 249 22.94 21.44 2.72
CA THR A 249 22.58 21.80 4.11
C THR A 249 21.25 21.18 4.54
N SER A 250 20.62 20.41 3.66
CA SER A 250 19.38 19.69 3.96
C SER A 250 19.22 18.44 3.11
N TYR A 251 18.39 17.51 3.59
CA TYR A 251 17.99 16.32 2.87
C TYR A 251 16.58 15.90 3.29
N MET A 252 15.77 15.43 2.33
CA MET A 252 14.43 14.90 2.58
C MET A 252 14.43 13.39 2.42
N TRP A 253 14.14 12.67 3.50
CA TRP A 253 13.93 11.23 3.48
C TRP A 253 12.44 10.92 3.35
N ASN A 254 12.04 10.37 2.22
CA ASN A 254 10.66 9.95 1.97
C ASN A 254 10.44 8.49 2.41
N ASN A 255 9.25 8.21 2.93
CA ASN A 255 8.77 6.92 3.42
C ASN A 255 9.74 6.24 4.40
N PRO A 256 10.09 6.91 5.52
CA PRO A 256 10.96 6.31 6.52
C PRO A 256 10.27 5.11 7.21
N PRO A 257 11.03 4.09 7.67
CA PRO A 257 10.48 3.02 8.48
C PRO A 257 9.93 3.58 9.80
N THR A 258 8.89 2.93 10.32
CA THR A 258 8.29 3.30 11.60
C THR A 258 9.22 2.99 12.78
N GLY A 259 9.04 3.74 13.86
CA GLY A 259 9.84 3.64 15.07
C GLY A 259 11.08 4.53 15.05
N THR A 260 12.06 4.16 15.86
CA THR A 260 13.26 4.98 16.08
C THR A 260 14.37 4.60 15.10
N SER A 261 14.89 5.59 14.37
CA SER A 261 16.04 5.45 13.48
C SER A 261 17.17 6.38 13.90
N VAL A 262 18.40 5.85 13.94
CA VAL A 262 19.61 6.66 14.06
C VAL A 262 20.14 6.93 12.66
N VAL A 263 20.34 8.20 12.35
CA VAL A 263 20.83 8.67 11.05
C VAL A 263 22.18 9.35 11.28
N THR A 264 23.18 8.99 10.46
CA THR A 264 24.53 9.55 10.55
C THR A 264 24.82 10.40 9.31
N LEU A 265 25.32 11.61 9.55
CA LEU A 265 25.92 12.49 8.56
C LEU A 265 27.45 12.37 8.67
N THR A 266 28.06 11.65 7.74
CA THR A 266 29.51 11.49 7.62
C THR A 266 30.07 12.59 6.71
N VAL A 267 31.08 13.31 7.19
CA VAL A 267 31.74 14.39 6.46
C VAL A 267 32.99 13.84 5.78
N LYS A 268 33.07 13.93 4.45
CA LYS A 268 34.23 13.49 3.66
C LYS A 268 35.15 14.66 3.31
N GLY A 269 36.44 14.46 3.55
CA GLY A 269 37.54 15.34 3.16
C GLY A 269 38.27 14.87 1.90
N ASN A 270 39.49 15.37 1.70
CA ASN A 270 40.31 14.99 0.55
C ASN A 270 40.70 13.51 0.61
N GLY A 271 40.67 12.82 -0.55
CA GLY A 271 41.06 11.41 -0.64
C GLY A 271 40.13 10.44 0.12
N GLU A 272 38.85 10.79 0.25
CA GLU A 272 37.82 10.02 1.00
C GLU A 272 38.05 9.87 2.50
N THR A 273 38.94 10.69 3.08
CA THR A 273 39.13 10.76 4.54
C THR A 273 37.83 11.16 5.23
N ILE A 274 37.49 10.50 6.34
CA ILE A 274 36.34 10.89 7.17
C ILE A 274 36.82 11.98 8.14
N LEU A 275 36.22 13.16 8.07
CA LEU A 275 36.56 14.31 8.91
C LEU A 275 35.71 14.35 10.19
N ALA A 276 34.43 13.99 10.09
CA ALA A 276 33.50 13.96 11.22
C ALA A 276 32.32 13.02 10.96
N ASN A 277 31.64 12.62 12.04
CA ASN A 277 30.35 11.94 12.00
C ASN A 277 29.40 12.63 12.97
N LEU A 278 28.29 13.17 12.46
CA LEU A 278 27.21 13.70 13.27
C LEU A 278 26.07 12.69 13.27
N LYS A 279 25.43 12.48 14.41
CA LYS A 279 24.29 11.57 14.52
C LYS A 279 23.07 12.31 15.00
N THR A 280 21.92 11.96 14.46
CA THR A 280 20.62 12.40 14.96
C THR A 280 19.69 11.20 15.06
N THR A 281 18.83 11.21 16.07
CA THR A 281 17.81 10.17 16.26
C THR A 281 16.47 10.73 15.85
N VAL A 282 15.80 10.06 14.92
CA VAL A 282 14.45 10.42 14.47
C VAL A 282 13.48 9.36 14.93
N ASN A 283 12.41 9.79 15.59
CA ASN A 283 11.33 8.93 15.99
C ASN A 283 10.17 9.15 15.01
N VAL A 284 9.89 8.13 14.21
CA VAL A 284 8.74 8.06 13.30
C VAL A 284 7.66 7.26 14.02
N ASN A 285 7.08 7.87 15.05
CA ASN A 285 5.99 7.29 15.82
C ASN A 285 4.65 7.79 15.28
N CYS A 286 4.02 6.96 14.46
CA CYS A 286 2.74 7.25 13.84
C CYS A 286 1.73 6.26 14.40
N SER A 287 1.52 6.36 15.72
CA SER A 287 0.31 5.90 16.38
C SER A 287 -0.65 7.08 16.57
N ALA A 288 -0.66 8.03 15.62
CA ALA A 288 -1.76 8.96 15.56
C ALA A 288 -2.97 8.16 15.08
N ASP A 289 -3.95 8.02 15.95
CA ASP A 289 -5.27 7.48 15.69
C ASP A 289 -5.81 7.98 14.34
N ARG A 290 -5.66 7.14 13.30
CA ARG A 290 -6.03 7.46 11.91
C ARG A 290 -6.60 6.23 11.21
N PRO A 291 -7.50 6.45 10.23
CA PRO A 291 -7.92 5.41 9.31
C PRO A 291 -6.82 5.04 8.30
N ASN A 292 -6.98 3.85 7.70
CA ASN A 292 -6.15 3.35 6.60
C ASN A 292 -7.00 2.57 5.61
N LEU A 293 -7.57 3.24 4.63
CA LEU A 293 -8.50 2.71 3.64
C LEU A 293 -7.74 2.12 2.47
N MET A 294 -8.00 0.85 2.21
CA MET A 294 -7.43 0.16 1.05
C MET A 294 -8.48 -0.62 0.28
N VAL A 295 -8.22 -0.85 -1.00
CA VAL A 295 -8.95 -1.81 -1.82
C VAL A 295 -8.44 -3.22 -1.49
N LYS A 296 -9.19 -3.96 -0.67
CA LYS A 296 -8.81 -5.31 -0.25
C LYS A 296 -8.95 -6.34 -1.37
N SER A 297 -10.09 -6.34 -2.07
CA SER A 297 -10.30 -7.23 -3.22
C SER A 297 -11.35 -6.71 -4.19
N MET A 298 -11.25 -7.13 -5.44
CA MET A 298 -12.29 -6.95 -6.46
C MET A 298 -12.77 -8.34 -6.92
N ARG A 299 -14.08 -8.50 -7.09
CA ARG A 299 -14.71 -9.73 -7.57
C ARG A 299 -15.69 -9.42 -8.68
N PHE A 300 -15.81 -10.36 -9.61
CA PHE A 300 -16.57 -10.22 -10.84
C PHE A 300 -17.61 -11.32 -10.92
N ASP A 301 -18.81 -10.96 -11.36
CA ASP A 301 -19.86 -11.91 -11.71
C ASP A 301 -20.36 -11.61 -13.14
N PRO A 302 -20.12 -12.51 -14.11
CA PRO A 302 -19.42 -13.78 -13.96
C PRO A 302 -17.92 -13.60 -13.67
N VAL A 303 -17.31 -14.59 -12.99
CA VAL A 303 -15.88 -14.58 -12.60
C VAL A 303 -14.95 -14.42 -13.81
N LYS A 304 -15.36 -14.95 -14.97
CA LYS A 304 -14.76 -14.69 -16.28
C LYS A 304 -15.76 -13.87 -17.10
N PRO A 305 -15.63 -12.55 -17.14
CA PRO A 305 -16.52 -11.70 -17.92
C PRO A 305 -16.53 -12.11 -19.38
N VAL A 306 -17.71 -12.10 -19.99
CA VAL A 306 -17.91 -12.44 -21.39
C VAL A 306 -18.25 -11.17 -22.15
N ALA A 307 -17.61 -10.95 -23.30
CA ALA A 307 -17.91 -9.79 -24.13
C ALA A 307 -19.41 -9.72 -24.48
N HIS A 308 -19.98 -8.51 -24.42
CA HIS A 308 -21.39 -8.19 -24.65
C HIS A 308 -22.39 -8.73 -23.61
N LEU A 309 -21.93 -9.43 -22.56
CA LEU A 309 -22.77 -9.84 -21.44
C LEU A 309 -22.62 -8.89 -20.23
N PRO A 310 -23.68 -8.75 -19.41
CA PRO A 310 -23.62 -7.90 -18.23
C PRO A 310 -22.53 -8.38 -17.26
N LEU A 311 -21.92 -7.41 -16.58
CA LEU A 311 -20.89 -7.65 -15.57
C LEU A 311 -21.29 -6.94 -14.28
N THR A 312 -21.26 -7.67 -13.18
CA THR A 312 -21.38 -7.09 -11.84
C THR A 312 -20.00 -7.10 -11.17
N VAL A 313 -19.62 -5.96 -10.60
CA VAL A 313 -18.37 -5.78 -9.86
C VAL A 313 -18.71 -5.63 -8.38
N THR A 314 -18.00 -6.38 -7.54
CA THR A 314 -17.99 -6.20 -6.09
C THR A 314 -16.61 -5.81 -5.62
N MET A 315 -16.48 -4.65 -4.99
CA MET A 315 -15.23 -4.19 -4.38
C MET A 315 -15.33 -4.29 -2.86
N GLU A 316 -14.38 -4.97 -2.23
CA GLU A 316 -14.23 -5.04 -0.78
C GLU A 316 -13.21 -3.99 -0.33
N ILE A 317 -13.66 -3.07 0.51
CA ILE A 317 -12.86 -1.97 1.05
C ILE A 317 -12.58 -2.26 2.52
N LYS A 318 -11.33 -2.11 2.95
CA LYS A 318 -10.93 -2.35 4.35
C LYS A 318 -10.36 -1.06 4.94
N ASN A 319 -10.70 -0.79 6.19
CA ASN A 319 -9.97 0.15 7.02
C ASN A 319 -9.01 -0.65 7.91
N GLU A 320 -7.70 -0.60 7.63
CA GLU A 320 -6.65 -1.23 8.45
C GLU A 320 -6.20 -0.34 9.62
N GLY A 321 -6.65 0.92 9.65
CA GLY A 321 -6.29 1.90 10.67
C GLY A 321 -7.00 1.66 12.01
N SER A 322 -6.58 2.43 13.01
CA SER A 322 -7.08 2.33 14.39
C SER A 322 -8.35 3.14 14.65
N VAL A 323 -8.74 4.01 13.71
CA VAL A 323 -9.94 4.87 13.82
C VAL A 323 -10.88 4.66 12.65
N ASP A 324 -12.17 4.85 12.88
CA ASP A 324 -13.21 4.88 11.86
C ASP A 324 -12.92 5.96 10.80
N SER A 325 -13.09 5.64 9.52
CA SER A 325 -12.64 6.51 8.43
C SER A 325 -13.44 7.79 8.24
N GLY A 326 -14.68 7.83 8.70
CA GLY A 326 -15.64 8.82 8.22
C GLY A 326 -15.94 8.65 6.73
N ALA A 327 -16.67 9.61 6.15
CA ALA A 327 -17.20 9.51 4.80
C ALA A 327 -16.12 9.68 3.72
N PHE A 328 -16.20 8.87 2.66
CA PHE A 328 -15.30 8.98 1.49
C PHE A 328 -15.99 8.54 0.20
N VAL A 329 -15.34 8.78 -0.93
CA VAL A 329 -15.79 8.33 -2.25
C VAL A 329 -14.88 7.21 -2.76
N ALA A 330 -15.49 6.12 -3.20
CA ALA A 330 -14.80 5.02 -3.88
C ALA A 330 -15.18 4.97 -5.35
N ARG A 331 -14.24 4.59 -6.22
CA ARG A 331 -14.45 4.49 -7.67
C ARG A 331 -13.84 3.22 -8.23
N TRP A 332 -14.41 2.77 -9.34
CA TRP A 332 -13.87 1.66 -10.12
C TRP A 332 -13.89 1.99 -11.61
N TRP A 333 -12.82 1.61 -12.32
CA TRP A 333 -12.64 1.81 -13.76
C TRP A 333 -12.45 0.49 -14.47
N LYS A 334 -13.29 0.25 -15.49
CA LYS A 334 -13.21 -0.92 -16.36
C LYS A 334 -11.97 -0.93 -17.26
N VAL A 335 -11.33 0.22 -17.47
CA VAL A 335 -10.00 0.38 -18.06
C VAL A 335 -9.33 1.59 -17.42
N THR A 336 -8.08 1.47 -16.97
CA THR A 336 -7.32 2.53 -16.28
C THR A 336 -7.12 3.81 -17.08
N THR A 337 -7.25 3.74 -18.40
CA THR A 337 -7.09 4.90 -19.30
C THR A 337 -8.34 5.77 -19.41
N LEU A 338 -9.48 5.33 -18.85
CA LEU A 338 -10.70 6.11 -18.84
C LEU A 338 -10.61 7.25 -17.83
N THR A 339 -11.06 8.44 -18.23
CA THR A 339 -11.19 9.59 -17.34
C THR A 339 -12.34 9.40 -16.35
N ASP A 340 -13.48 8.93 -16.86
CA ASP A 340 -14.69 8.73 -16.06
C ASP A 340 -14.68 7.34 -15.44
N SER A 341 -15.04 7.27 -14.16
CA SER A 341 -15.21 6.00 -13.47
C SER A 341 -16.41 5.24 -14.03
N SER A 342 -16.26 3.93 -14.15
CA SER A 342 -17.37 3.05 -14.52
C SER A 342 -18.36 2.85 -13.37
N CYS A 343 -17.87 2.94 -12.13
CA CYS A 343 -18.69 2.96 -10.93
C CYS A 343 -18.17 3.97 -9.90
N GLU A 344 -19.08 4.59 -9.18
CA GLU A 344 -18.79 5.51 -8.08
C GLU A 344 -19.74 5.23 -6.91
N TRP A 345 -19.19 5.21 -5.69
CA TRP A 345 -19.93 5.00 -4.46
C TRP A 345 -19.60 6.07 -3.43
N TYR A 346 -20.64 6.60 -2.80
CA TYR A 346 -20.54 7.54 -1.67
C TYR A 346 -20.70 6.75 -0.37
N VAL A 347 -19.59 6.50 0.33
CA VAL A 347 -19.58 5.72 1.57
C VAL A 347 -19.77 6.67 2.75
N ASN A 348 -21.02 7.10 2.99
CA ASN A 348 -21.34 8.17 3.94
C ASN A 348 -21.03 7.84 5.41
N GLU A 349 -21.16 6.57 5.81
CA GLU A 349 -20.87 6.14 7.19
C GLU A 349 -19.39 5.79 7.41
N GLY A 350 -18.60 5.74 6.33
CA GLY A 350 -17.23 5.24 6.36
C GLY A 350 -17.11 3.76 6.64
N VAL A 351 -15.91 3.35 7.05
CA VAL A 351 -15.57 1.99 7.46
C VAL A 351 -14.96 2.03 8.84
N ARG A 352 -15.52 1.23 9.77
CA ARG A 352 -15.01 1.15 11.13
C ARG A 352 -13.58 0.62 11.18
N ALA A 353 -12.81 1.04 12.19
CA ALA A 353 -11.45 0.57 12.44
C ALA A 353 -11.33 -0.96 12.36
N GLY A 354 -10.38 -1.45 11.58
CA GLY A 354 -10.15 -2.88 11.35
C GLY A 354 -11.25 -3.64 10.59
N LYS A 355 -12.32 -2.98 10.12
CA LYS A 355 -13.46 -3.63 9.43
C LYS A 355 -13.37 -3.50 7.91
N SER A 356 -14.24 -4.24 7.23
CA SER A 356 -14.39 -4.18 5.77
C SER A 356 -15.86 -4.02 5.40
N ILE A 357 -16.11 -3.33 4.29
CA ILE A 357 -17.41 -3.23 3.64
C ILE A 357 -17.30 -3.75 2.21
N LYS A 358 -18.45 -4.01 1.58
CA LYS A 358 -18.54 -4.35 0.16
C LYS A 358 -19.44 -3.36 -0.54
N VAL A 359 -18.96 -2.85 -1.67
CA VAL A 359 -19.73 -2.01 -2.59
C VAL A 359 -19.89 -2.74 -3.91
N LEU A 360 -21.04 -2.55 -4.57
CA LEU A 360 -21.41 -3.30 -5.76
C LEU A 360 -22.00 -2.36 -6.82
N CYS A 361 -21.72 -2.66 -8.09
CA CYS A 361 -22.32 -1.99 -9.24
C CYS A 361 -22.47 -2.95 -10.42
N ASN A 362 -23.41 -2.62 -11.32
CA ASN A 362 -23.48 -3.22 -12.64
C ASN A 362 -22.73 -2.32 -13.63
N VAL A 363 -21.95 -2.95 -14.51
CA VAL A 363 -21.08 -2.27 -15.47
C VAL A 363 -21.56 -2.58 -16.88
N ASP A 364 -21.50 -1.58 -17.75
CA ASP A 364 -21.73 -1.80 -19.17
C ASP A 364 -20.80 -2.88 -19.73
N PRO A 365 -21.32 -3.85 -20.53
CA PRO A 365 -20.53 -4.93 -21.08
C PRO A 365 -19.28 -4.45 -21.83
N TYR A 366 -18.21 -5.23 -21.73
CA TYR A 366 -17.06 -5.08 -22.61
C TYR A 366 -17.45 -5.45 -24.04
N SER A 367 -17.04 -4.66 -25.02
CA SER A 367 -17.34 -4.90 -26.44
C SER A 367 -16.29 -5.74 -27.17
N SER A 368 -15.16 -6.03 -26.52
CA SER A 368 -14.04 -6.76 -27.13
C SER A 368 -13.44 -7.78 -26.17
N VAL A 369 -12.85 -8.81 -26.76
CA VAL A 369 -12.15 -9.89 -26.09
C VAL A 369 -10.69 -9.48 -25.94
N ASN A 370 -10.27 -9.18 -24.73
CA ASN A 370 -8.90 -8.76 -24.42
C ASN A 370 -8.63 -8.85 -22.91
N ASP A 371 -7.37 -8.65 -22.54
CA ASP A 371 -6.97 -8.33 -21.19
C ASP A 371 -7.05 -6.81 -20.97
N PHE A 372 -7.76 -6.42 -19.91
CA PHE A 372 -7.90 -5.02 -19.52
C PHE A 372 -7.23 -4.78 -18.17
N VAL A 373 -6.47 -3.69 -18.04
CA VAL A 373 -6.01 -3.22 -16.74
C VAL A 373 -7.14 -2.42 -16.12
N ILE A 374 -7.67 -2.91 -15.01
CA ILE A 374 -8.75 -2.29 -14.24
C ILE A 374 -8.18 -1.61 -12.99
N ARG A 375 -8.96 -0.70 -12.40
CA ARG A 375 -8.58 -0.02 -11.15
C ARG A 375 -9.76 0.09 -10.20
N GLY A 376 -9.55 -0.31 -8.95
CA GLY A 376 -10.36 0.15 -7.82
C GLY A 376 -9.59 1.22 -7.05
N ALA A 377 -10.26 2.27 -6.59
CA ALA A 377 -9.67 3.25 -5.69
C ALA A 377 -10.65 3.70 -4.62
N VAL A 378 -10.12 4.01 -3.44
CA VAL A 378 -10.83 4.57 -2.29
C VAL A 378 -10.28 5.94 -1.95
N ASP A 379 -11.07 6.72 -1.23
CA ASP A 379 -10.85 8.14 -0.94
C ASP A 379 -10.24 8.96 -2.10
N VAL A 380 -10.84 8.82 -3.29
CA VAL A 380 -10.33 9.47 -4.52
C VAL A 380 -10.37 11.00 -4.46
N THR A 381 -11.13 11.55 -3.51
CA THR A 381 -11.26 12.99 -3.26
C THR A 381 -10.25 13.50 -2.24
N LYS A 382 -9.48 12.61 -1.59
CA LYS A 382 -8.59 12.94 -0.47
C LYS A 382 -9.33 13.63 0.69
N ALA A 383 -10.52 13.13 0.99
CA ALA A 383 -11.37 13.67 2.04
C ALA A 383 -10.99 13.13 3.43
N VAL A 384 -10.38 11.95 3.47
CA VAL A 384 -9.91 11.26 4.67
C VAL A 384 -8.39 11.34 4.69
N VAL A 385 -7.83 11.88 5.75
CA VAL A 385 -6.36 11.87 5.92
C VAL A 385 -5.97 10.57 6.58
N GLU A 386 -5.12 9.81 5.90
CA GLU A 386 -4.86 8.41 6.23
C GLU A 386 -3.48 8.24 6.89
N SER A 387 -3.21 7.04 7.42
CA SER A 387 -1.86 6.68 7.87
C SER A 387 -0.95 6.26 6.71
N ASP A 388 -1.51 5.64 5.67
CA ASP A 388 -0.89 5.37 4.40
C ASP A 388 -1.77 5.95 3.29
N GLU A 389 -1.18 6.79 2.44
CA GLU A 389 -1.88 7.47 1.34
C GLU A 389 -1.53 6.84 -0.02
N VAL A 390 -0.66 5.82 -0.04
CA VAL A 390 -0.17 5.20 -1.27
C VAL A 390 -0.87 3.89 -1.63
N ASP A 391 -1.63 3.29 -0.72
CA ASP A 391 -2.32 2.00 -0.89
C ASP A 391 -3.84 2.12 -1.19
N ASN A 392 -4.34 3.35 -1.36
CA ASN A 392 -5.74 3.66 -1.67
C ASN A 392 -6.21 3.16 -3.05
N SER A 393 -5.31 2.62 -3.88
CA SER A 393 -5.66 2.15 -5.22
C SER A 393 -5.04 0.80 -5.52
N LYS A 394 -5.78 -0.01 -6.28
CA LYS A 394 -5.35 -1.33 -6.71
C LYS A 394 -5.67 -1.54 -8.18
N ASP A 395 -4.64 -1.85 -8.95
CA ASP A 395 -4.75 -2.25 -10.35
C ASP A 395 -4.67 -3.77 -10.47
N GLU A 396 -5.53 -4.34 -11.31
CA GLU A 396 -5.55 -5.77 -11.61
C GLU A 396 -5.77 -5.98 -13.12
N THR A 397 -5.39 -7.15 -13.64
CA THR A 397 -5.71 -7.54 -15.01
C THR A 397 -6.99 -8.37 -15.03
N LEU A 398 -7.96 -7.95 -15.83
CA LEU A 398 -9.22 -8.65 -16.06
C LEU A 398 -9.28 -9.17 -17.50
N THR A 399 -9.30 -10.49 -17.66
CA THR A 399 -9.46 -11.16 -18.96
C THR A 399 -10.93 -11.28 -19.32
N VAL A 400 -11.34 -10.64 -20.41
CA VAL A 400 -12.68 -10.77 -20.99
C VAL A 400 -12.62 -11.82 -22.09
N ILE A 401 -13.50 -12.83 -22.02
CA ILE A 401 -13.53 -13.94 -22.97
C ILE A 401 -14.62 -13.76 -24.04
N ALA A 402 -14.44 -14.45 -25.16
CA ALA A 402 -15.46 -14.52 -26.19
C ALA A 402 -16.72 -15.24 -25.66
N PRO A 403 -17.92 -14.83 -26.10
CA PRO A 403 -19.12 -15.62 -25.85
C PRO A 403 -18.95 -17.02 -26.47
N LEU A 404 -19.32 -18.04 -25.69
CA LEU A 404 -19.41 -19.39 -26.22
C LEU A 404 -20.66 -19.47 -27.10
N ILE A 405 -20.48 -19.84 -28.37
CA ILE A 405 -21.61 -20.16 -29.24
C ILE A 405 -22.21 -21.48 -28.73
N SER A 406 -23.29 -21.38 -27.96
CA SER A 406 -24.01 -22.55 -27.47
C SER A 406 -24.89 -23.19 -28.54
N PHE A 407 -25.36 -22.40 -29.51
CA PHE A 407 -26.16 -22.87 -30.64
C PHE A 407 -26.09 -21.84 -31.78
N ASP A 408 -25.75 -22.29 -32.97
CA ASP A 408 -25.70 -21.46 -34.18
C ASP A 408 -26.91 -21.77 -35.06
N PHE A 409 -27.90 -20.88 -35.09
CA PHE A 409 -29.12 -21.07 -35.89
C PHE A 409 -28.86 -21.12 -37.40
N VAL A 410 -27.78 -20.50 -37.88
CA VAL A 410 -27.44 -20.51 -39.29
C VAL A 410 -26.81 -21.85 -39.65
N ASP A 411 -25.82 -22.32 -38.91
CA ASP A 411 -25.20 -23.63 -39.09
C ASP A 411 -26.20 -24.79 -38.87
N GLN A 412 -27.11 -24.64 -37.91
CA GLN A 412 -28.11 -25.65 -37.59
C GLN A 412 -29.37 -25.57 -38.43
N ALA A 413 -29.48 -24.62 -39.37
CA ALA A 413 -30.63 -24.47 -40.25
C ALA A 413 -31.07 -25.75 -40.99
N PRO A 414 -30.16 -26.68 -41.40
CA PRO A 414 -30.55 -27.98 -41.94
C PRO A 414 -31.32 -28.88 -40.97
N ASN A 415 -31.14 -28.69 -39.67
CA ASN A 415 -31.77 -29.47 -38.60
C ASN A 415 -33.10 -28.86 -38.15
N ALA A 416 -33.49 -27.71 -38.67
CA ALA A 416 -34.79 -27.11 -38.41
C ALA A 416 -35.90 -27.74 -39.26
N THR A 417 -37.09 -27.84 -38.67
CA THR A 417 -38.32 -28.07 -39.41
C THR A 417 -38.84 -26.74 -39.95
N TRP A 418 -38.79 -26.58 -41.27
CA TRP A 418 -39.20 -25.34 -41.93
C TRP A 418 -40.67 -25.37 -42.35
N THR A 419 -41.39 -24.30 -42.02
CA THR A 419 -42.79 -24.11 -42.37
C THR A 419 -43.05 -22.67 -42.78
N SER A 420 -44.01 -22.45 -43.66
CA SER A 420 -44.51 -21.13 -44.04
C SER A 420 -46.03 -21.10 -44.03
N GLY A 421 -46.62 -19.91 -44.04
CA GLY A 421 -48.07 -19.79 -44.17
C GLY A 421 -48.53 -18.34 -44.30
N PRO A 422 -49.85 -18.10 -44.35
CA PRO A 422 -50.96 -19.07 -44.36
C PRO A 422 -51.33 -19.61 -45.78
N PRO A 423 -51.97 -20.80 -45.89
CA PRO A 423 -52.06 -21.86 -44.87
C PRO A 423 -50.69 -22.49 -44.61
N ASN A 424 -50.57 -23.21 -43.49
CA ASN A 424 -49.33 -23.87 -43.09
C ASN A 424 -48.87 -24.86 -44.17
N GLN A 425 -47.66 -24.63 -44.68
CA GLN A 425 -47.02 -25.43 -45.69
C GLN A 425 -45.62 -25.83 -45.19
N ALA A 426 -45.32 -27.12 -45.22
CA ALA A 426 -43.96 -27.59 -44.95
C ALA A 426 -43.04 -27.19 -46.10
N LEU A 427 -41.84 -26.73 -45.75
CA LEU A 427 -40.78 -26.37 -46.69
C LEU A 427 -39.65 -27.40 -46.60
N THR A 428 -38.94 -27.58 -47.72
CA THR A 428 -37.74 -28.42 -47.79
C THR A 428 -36.51 -27.62 -47.43
N TRP A 429 -35.47 -28.32 -46.95
CA TRP A 429 -34.13 -27.75 -46.78
C TRP A 429 -33.11 -28.49 -47.66
N PRO A 430 -32.20 -27.78 -48.36
CA PRO A 430 -32.33 -26.37 -48.69
C PRO A 430 -33.59 -26.14 -49.55
N GLY A 431 -34.21 -24.98 -49.41
CA GLY A 431 -35.34 -24.58 -50.24
C GLY A 431 -34.89 -24.13 -51.64
N GLU A 432 -35.81 -24.13 -52.59
CA GLU A 432 -35.60 -23.50 -53.90
C GLU A 432 -36.01 -22.03 -53.85
N ASN A 433 -35.13 -21.12 -54.25
CA ASN A 433 -35.38 -19.66 -54.23
C ASN A 433 -36.50 -19.20 -55.18
N THR A 434 -37.06 -20.10 -55.98
CA THR A 434 -38.22 -19.87 -56.85
C THR A 434 -39.53 -20.43 -56.29
N ASN A 435 -39.51 -21.05 -55.09
CA ASN A 435 -40.69 -21.69 -54.53
C ASN A 435 -41.72 -20.64 -54.06
N ALA A 436 -42.88 -20.65 -54.71
CA ALA A 436 -43.98 -19.73 -54.40
C ALA A 436 -44.58 -19.92 -52.99
N GLN A 437 -44.33 -21.07 -52.34
CA GLN A 437 -44.72 -21.32 -50.95
C GLN A 437 -43.73 -20.71 -49.94
N GLY A 438 -42.61 -20.15 -50.39
CA GLY A 438 -41.50 -19.71 -49.53
C GLY A 438 -40.36 -20.72 -49.51
N TYR A 439 -39.23 -20.31 -48.94
CA TYR A 439 -38.01 -21.12 -48.87
C TYR A 439 -37.13 -20.70 -47.70
N ALA A 440 -36.22 -21.58 -47.29
CA ALA A 440 -35.10 -21.28 -46.41
C ALA A 440 -33.86 -21.99 -46.96
N LEU A 441 -32.75 -21.29 -47.13
CA LEU A 441 -31.52 -21.85 -47.71
C LEU A 441 -30.30 -21.05 -47.27
N TRP A 442 -29.12 -21.64 -47.44
CA TRP A 442 -27.86 -20.90 -47.30
C TRP A 442 -27.51 -20.16 -48.56
N ILE A 443 -27.12 -18.89 -48.41
CA ILE A 443 -26.49 -18.10 -49.46
C ILE A 443 -25.08 -17.71 -49.06
N THR A 444 -24.24 -17.50 -50.07
CA THR A 444 -22.94 -16.82 -49.96
C THR A 444 -23.01 -15.59 -50.84
N GLY A 445 -22.71 -14.41 -50.33
CA GLY A 445 -22.82 -13.19 -51.13
C GLY A 445 -22.72 -11.91 -50.32
N GLN A 446 -22.86 -10.79 -51.03
CA GLN A 446 -22.84 -9.47 -50.43
C GLN A 446 -24.22 -9.14 -49.85
N LEU A 447 -24.28 -8.76 -48.58
CA LEU A 447 -25.48 -8.20 -47.97
C LEU A 447 -25.79 -6.82 -48.57
N GLU A 448 -27.01 -6.30 -48.38
CA GLU A 448 -27.46 -5.01 -48.91
C GLU A 448 -26.60 -3.81 -48.45
N ASN A 449 -25.90 -3.96 -47.32
CA ASN A 449 -24.96 -2.96 -46.79
C ASN A 449 -23.54 -3.04 -47.41
N GLY A 450 -23.34 -3.92 -48.39
CA GLY A 450 -22.05 -4.10 -49.06
C GLY A 450 -21.08 -5.05 -48.33
N VAL A 451 -21.47 -5.63 -47.18
CA VAL A 451 -20.62 -6.56 -46.42
C VAL A 451 -20.70 -7.96 -47.01
N PHE A 452 -19.54 -8.60 -47.17
CA PHE A 452 -19.43 -10.04 -47.44
C PHE A 452 -19.23 -10.76 -46.10
N PRO A 453 -20.23 -11.51 -45.61
CA PRO A 453 -20.02 -12.38 -44.45
C PRO A 453 -18.98 -13.44 -44.81
N SER A 454 -18.12 -13.77 -43.84
CA SER A 454 -17.11 -14.84 -43.96
C SER A 454 -17.74 -16.24 -44.06
N ASP A 455 -18.98 -16.38 -43.59
CA ASP A 455 -19.70 -17.63 -43.41
C ASP A 455 -21.04 -17.63 -44.18
N ALA A 456 -21.71 -18.79 -44.25
CA ALA A 456 -23.01 -18.91 -44.89
C ALA A 456 -24.04 -17.98 -44.22
N CYS A 457 -24.92 -17.35 -45.01
CA CYS A 457 -26.07 -16.61 -44.50
C CYS A 457 -27.35 -17.43 -44.68
N LEU A 458 -28.22 -17.39 -43.67
CA LEU A 458 -29.54 -18.00 -43.76
C LEU A 458 -30.51 -17.02 -44.43
N GLU A 459 -30.86 -17.29 -45.68
CA GLU A 459 -31.93 -16.56 -46.38
C GLU A 459 -33.25 -17.28 -46.15
N THR A 460 -34.26 -16.56 -45.69
CA THR A 460 -35.62 -17.07 -45.53
C THR A 460 -36.59 -16.18 -46.26
N HIS A 461 -37.50 -16.79 -47.01
CA HIS A 461 -38.54 -16.06 -47.71
C HIS A 461 -39.90 -16.70 -47.38
N PRO A 462 -40.86 -15.92 -46.84
CA PRO A 462 -42.19 -16.44 -46.61
C PRO A 462 -42.94 -16.62 -47.92
N ARG A 463 -44.06 -17.33 -47.84
CA ARG A 463 -45.08 -17.29 -48.89
C ARG A 463 -45.52 -15.83 -49.11
N LEU A 464 -45.48 -15.37 -50.36
CA LEU A 464 -45.86 -14.01 -50.75
C LEU A 464 -47.39 -13.80 -50.73
N VAL A 465 -47.97 -13.81 -49.54
CA VAL A 465 -49.39 -13.52 -49.26
C VAL A 465 -49.50 -12.46 -48.17
N VAL A 466 -50.69 -11.87 -48.04
CA VAL A 466 -50.98 -10.93 -46.95
C VAL A 466 -50.78 -11.65 -45.61
N ASN A 467 -49.97 -11.06 -44.71
CA ASN A 467 -49.54 -11.65 -43.44
C ASN A 467 -48.76 -12.98 -43.59
N GLY A 468 -48.04 -13.15 -44.69
CA GLY A 468 -47.16 -14.29 -44.92
C GLY A 468 -46.04 -14.39 -43.87
N TRP A 469 -45.72 -15.61 -43.46
CA TRP A 469 -44.66 -15.91 -42.49
C TRP A 469 -43.86 -17.14 -42.88
N VAL A 470 -42.66 -17.26 -42.31
CA VAL A 470 -41.76 -18.42 -42.38
C VAL A 470 -41.20 -18.68 -40.99
N GLN A 471 -41.07 -19.95 -40.61
CA GLN A 471 -40.60 -20.39 -39.31
C GLN A 471 -39.68 -21.62 -39.48
N GLY A 472 -38.52 -21.58 -38.83
CA GLY A 472 -37.67 -22.76 -38.60
C GLY A 472 -37.79 -23.19 -37.14
N ALA A 473 -38.25 -24.42 -36.88
CA ALA A 473 -38.35 -24.98 -35.53
C ALA A 473 -37.25 -25.99 -35.26
N TYR A 474 -36.45 -25.78 -34.21
CA TYR A 474 -35.30 -26.61 -33.84
C TYR A 474 -35.67 -27.53 -32.67
N ALA A 475 -35.52 -28.85 -32.85
CA ALA A 475 -35.99 -29.84 -31.86
C ALA A 475 -35.03 -30.03 -30.66
N ASN A 476 -33.74 -29.72 -30.80
CA ASN A 476 -32.71 -29.95 -29.80
C ASN A 476 -31.83 -28.70 -29.60
N MET A 477 -32.32 -27.71 -28.86
CA MET A 477 -31.53 -26.53 -28.47
C MET A 477 -30.70 -26.75 -27.19
N LEU A 478 -30.31 -27.99 -26.88
CA LEU A 478 -29.50 -28.25 -25.69
C LEU A 478 -28.04 -27.83 -25.96
N PRO A 479 -27.40 -27.10 -25.01
CA PRO A 479 -25.99 -26.71 -25.07
C PRO A 479 -25.01 -27.87 -25.24
#